data_AF-A0A958UX95-F1
#
_entry.id   AF-A0A958UX95-F1
#
_cell.length_a   1.000
_cell.length_b   1.000
_cell.length_c   1.000
_cell.angle_alpha   90.00
_cell.angle_beta   90.00
_cell.angle_gamma   90.00
#
_symmetry.space_group_name_H-M   'P 1'
#
loop_
_entity.id
_entity.type
_entity.pdbx_description
1 polymer ?
#
loop_
_entity_poly.entity_id
_entity_poly.type
_entity_poly.pdbx_seq_one_letter_code
_entity_poly.pdbx_strand_id
1 'polypeptide(L)'
;MRKLLYISLLILSHVGFGQTATGIIPLYEAAMNLTAQHVKYDPGYFAIAYPNGDVPADKGVCTDVIIRAYRKLGIDLQKEVHEDMVRNFDKYPKLWGLKTTDK
;
A
#
# COMPACT_ATOMS: atom_id res chain seq x y z
N MET A 1 -36.23 -5.16 -43.18
CA MET A 1 -36.37 -4.27 -42.00
C MET A 1 -36.38 -5.04 -40.68
N ARG A 2 -37.30 -5.99 -40.45
CA ARG A 2 -37.38 -6.76 -39.18
C ARG A 2 -36.10 -7.56 -38.82
N LYS A 3 -35.41 -8.16 -39.81
CA LYS A 3 -34.13 -8.87 -39.59
C LYS A 3 -32.98 -7.96 -39.17
N LEU A 4 -32.89 -6.73 -39.73
CA LEU A 4 -31.89 -5.75 -39.31
C LEU A 4 -32.10 -5.32 -37.85
N LEU A 5 -33.36 -5.23 -37.41
CA LEU A 5 -33.71 -4.84 -36.05
C LEU A 5 -33.25 -5.91 -35.03
N TYR A 6 -33.41 -7.19 -35.34
CA TYR A 6 -32.92 -8.29 -34.49
C TYR A 6 -31.39 -8.36 -34.43
N ILE A 7 -30.71 -8.11 -35.55
CA ILE A 7 -29.24 -8.06 -35.60
C ILE A 7 -28.72 -6.88 -34.76
N SER A 8 -29.38 -5.72 -34.85
CA SER A 8 -29.06 -4.56 -34.01
C SER A 8 -29.27 -4.84 -32.52
N LEU A 9 -30.34 -5.56 -32.16
CA LEU A 9 -30.64 -5.92 -30.77
C LEU A 9 -29.59 -6.88 -30.18
N LEU A 10 -29.14 -7.86 -30.98
CA LEU A 10 -28.08 -8.80 -30.59
C LEU A 10 -26.74 -8.09 -30.36
N ILE A 11 -26.36 -7.14 -31.22
CA ILE A 11 -25.10 -6.40 -31.08
C ILE A 11 -25.11 -5.51 -29.82
N LEU A 12 -26.24 -4.86 -29.50
CA LEU A 12 -26.35 -4.04 -28.28
C LEU A 12 -26.27 -4.89 -27.00
N SER A 13 -26.70 -6.16 -27.03
CA SER A 13 -26.63 -7.05 -25.87
C SER A 13 -25.21 -7.53 -25.52
N HIS A 14 -24.23 -7.25 -26.38
CA HIS A 14 -22.81 -7.60 -26.17
C HIS A 14 -21.92 -6.40 -25.82
N VAL A 15 -22.51 -5.23 -25.55
CA VAL A 15 -21.74 -4.08 -25.02
C VAL A 15 -21.52 -4.31 -23.52
N GLY A 16 -20.49 -5.07 -23.18
CA GLY A 16 -20.00 -5.22 -21.81
C GLY A 16 -19.12 -4.03 -21.43
N PHE A 17 -19.54 -3.24 -20.45
CA PHE A 17 -18.67 -2.26 -19.80
C PHE A 17 -17.69 -3.01 -18.88
N GLY A 18 -16.43 -3.15 -19.29
CA GLY A 18 -15.36 -3.59 -18.40
C GLY A 18 -14.87 -2.42 -17.55
N GLN A 19 -15.21 -2.39 -16.26
CA GLN A 19 -14.66 -1.39 -15.33
C GLN A 19 -13.28 -1.84 -14.86
N THR A 20 -12.23 -1.09 -15.24
CA THR A 20 -10.85 -1.26 -14.73
C THR A 20 -10.55 -0.40 -13.50
N ALA A 21 -11.43 0.53 -13.15
CA ALA A 21 -11.26 1.38 -11.98
C ALA A 21 -11.63 0.60 -10.70
N THR A 22 -10.68 -0.18 -10.19
CA THR A 22 -10.67 -0.50 -8.76
C THR A 22 -10.48 0.83 -8.03
N GLY A 23 -11.21 1.10 -6.95
CA GLY A 23 -11.03 2.32 -6.14
C GLY A 23 -9.68 2.39 -5.42
N ILE A 24 -8.68 1.67 -5.91
CA ILE A 24 -7.34 1.50 -5.38
C ILE A 24 -6.39 2.19 -6.35
N ILE A 25 -5.77 3.27 -5.90
CA ILE A 25 -4.69 3.91 -6.66
C ILE A 25 -3.47 2.98 -6.71
N PRO A 26 -2.67 2.97 -7.78
CA PRO A 26 -1.40 2.26 -7.80
C PRO A 26 -0.47 2.70 -6.66
N LEU A 27 0.41 1.80 -6.19
CA LEU A 27 1.36 2.08 -5.10
C LEU A 27 2.23 3.32 -5.40
N TYR A 28 2.70 3.46 -6.64
CA TYR A 28 3.52 4.61 -7.01
C TYR A 28 2.72 5.92 -6.88
N GLU A 29 1.43 5.91 -7.19
CA GLU A 29 0.57 7.09 -7.07
C GLU A 29 0.32 7.43 -5.59
N ALA A 30 0.11 6.43 -4.74
CA ALA A 30 0.03 6.60 -3.29
C ALA A 30 1.30 7.25 -2.72
N ALA A 31 2.48 6.80 -3.17
CA ALA A 31 3.76 7.37 -2.79
C ALA A 31 3.96 8.80 -3.33
N MET A 32 3.62 9.05 -4.59
CA MET A 32 3.72 10.38 -5.20
C MET A 32 2.86 11.41 -4.45
N ASN A 33 1.64 11.03 -4.06
CA ASN A 33 0.74 11.90 -3.29
C ASN A 33 1.30 12.27 -1.91
N LEU A 34 2.15 11.43 -1.30
CA LEU A 34 2.82 11.75 -0.04
C LEU A 34 3.92 12.80 -0.21
N THR A 35 4.54 12.90 -1.40
CA THR A 35 5.59 13.91 -1.66
C THR A 35 5.05 15.35 -1.73
N ALA A 36 3.74 15.50 -1.97
CA ALA A 36 3.06 16.79 -1.94
C ALA A 36 2.79 17.28 -0.50
N GLN A 37 3.01 16.45 0.53
CA GLN A 37 2.80 16.83 1.93
C GLN A 37 4.01 17.59 2.48
N HIS A 38 3.75 18.53 3.39
CA HIS A 38 4.82 19.21 4.11
C HIS A 38 5.28 18.35 5.29
N VAL A 39 6.39 17.63 5.09
CA VAL A 39 6.99 16.74 6.08
C VAL A 39 8.44 17.16 6.31
N LYS A 40 8.86 17.17 7.58
CA LYS A 40 10.26 17.37 7.96
C LYS A 40 10.97 16.02 8.00
N TYR A 41 12.12 15.94 7.33
CA TYR A 41 12.99 14.78 7.48
C TYR A 41 13.50 14.68 8.92
N ASP A 42 13.11 13.63 9.64
CA ASP A 42 13.44 13.43 11.05
C ASP A 42 13.83 11.96 11.29
N PRO A 43 15.13 11.67 11.52
CA PRO A 43 15.61 10.30 11.78
C PRO A 43 15.40 9.86 13.24
N GLY A 44 14.69 10.63 14.06
CA GLY A 44 14.38 10.30 15.44
C GLY A 44 13.51 9.04 15.57
N TYR A 45 13.68 8.33 16.70
CA TYR A 45 12.85 7.18 17.03
C TYR A 45 11.56 7.63 17.74
N PHE A 46 10.42 7.11 17.29
CA PHE A 46 9.11 7.37 17.87
C PHE A 46 8.50 6.07 18.39
N ALA A 47 7.92 6.11 19.59
CA ALA A 47 7.01 5.06 20.02
C ALA A 47 5.70 5.22 19.25
N ILE A 48 5.25 4.14 18.62
CA ILE A 48 4.03 4.09 17.83
C ILE A 48 3.14 2.96 18.32
N ALA A 49 1.84 3.05 18.08
CA ALA A 49 0.93 1.94 18.35
C ALA A 49 1.24 0.74 17.43
N TYR A 50 0.91 -0.46 17.87
CA TYR A 50 0.97 -1.66 17.05
C TYR A 50 -0.37 -2.41 17.14
N PRO A 51 -0.99 -2.81 16.02
CA PRO A 51 -0.64 -2.49 14.63
C PRO A 51 -1.09 -1.07 14.22
N ASN A 52 -0.80 -0.67 12.97
CA ASN A 52 -1.23 0.59 12.34
C ASN A 52 -0.77 1.90 13.00
N GLY A 53 0.20 1.88 13.92
CA GLY A 53 0.81 3.12 14.41
C GLY A 53 1.68 3.79 13.35
N ASP A 54 1.82 5.10 13.45
CA ASP A 54 2.61 5.91 12.54
C ASP A 54 3.45 6.91 13.34
N VAL A 55 4.58 7.32 12.76
CA VAL A 55 5.33 8.46 13.26
C VAL A 55 4.48 9.73 13.08
N PRO A 56 4.80 10.85 13.77
CA PRO A 56 4.04 12.09 13.61
C PRO A 56 3.87 12.47 12.13
N ALA A 57 2.67 12.94 11.76
CA ALA A 57 2.31 13.18 10.36
C ALA A 57 3.23 14.21 9.65
N ASP A 58 3.80 15.14 10.42
CA ASP A 58 4.74 16.16 9.97
C ASP A 58 6.20 15.69 9.91
N LYS A 59 6.46 14.40 10.21
CA LYS A 59 7.80 13.81 10.29
C LYS A 59 7.89 12.51 9.50
N GLY A 60 9.14 12.13 9.21
CA GLY A 60 9.48 10.82 8.67
C GLY A 60 10.78 10.83 7.87
N VAL A 61 11.19 9.66 7.43
CA VAL A 61 12.32 9.40 6.53
C VAL A 61 11.84 8.69 5.27
N CYS A 62 12.78 8.26 4.42
CA CYS A 62 12.47 7.60 3.15
C CYS A 62 11.58 6.35 3.29
N THR A 63 11.75 5.56 4.36
CA THR A 63 10.95 4.34 4.59
C THR A 63 9.51 4.64 4.99
N ASP A 64 9.24 5.78 5.66
CA ASP A 64 7.88 6.15 6.07
C ASP A 64 6.99 6.45 4.87
N VAL A 65 7.56 6.93 3.76
CA VAL A 65 6.83 7.07 2.49
C VAL A 65 6.30 5.73 2.02
N ILE A 66 7.12 4.67 2.08
CA ILE A 66 6.73 3.32 1.65
C ILE A 66 5.65 2.76 2.58
N ILE A 67 5.84 2.85 3.90
CA ILE A 67 4.86 2.38 4.87
C ILE A 67 3.50 3.08 4.69
N ARG A 68 3.49 4.42 4.60
CA ARG A 68 2.25 5.19 4.39
C ARG A 68 1.61 4.92 3.04
N ALA A 69 2.40 4.68 1.99
CA ALA A 69 1.86 4.33 0.67
C ALA A 69 1.12 2.99 0.70
N TYR A 70 1.68 1.94 1.32
CA TYR A 70 0.99 0.66 1.50
C TYR A 70 -0.28 0.79 2.35
N ARG A 71 -0.25 1.64 3.38
CA ARG A 71 -1.45 1.90 4.20
C ARG A 71 -2.58 2.56 3.43
N LYS A 72 -2.28 3.43 2.45
CA LYS A 72 -3.29 3.96 1.51
C LYS A 72 -3.94 2.86 0.65
N LEU A 73 -3.28 1.72 0.50
CA LEU A 73 -3.81 0.53 -0.18
C LEU A 73 -4.49 -0.46 0.80
N GLY A 74 -4.62 -0.10 2.08
CA GLY A 74 -5.19 -0.97 3.11
C GLY A 74 -4.23 -2.04 3.64
N ILE A 75 -2.92 -1.91 3.37
CA ILE A 75 -1.91 -2.89 3.79
C ILE A 75 -1.01 -2.26 4.85
N ASP A 76 -0.92 -2.87 6.03
CA ASP A 76 0.05 -2.49 7.05
C ASP A 76 1.36 -3.27 6.85
N LEU A 77 2.21 -2.80 5.93
CA LEU A 77 3.45 -3.48 5.58
C LEU A 77 4.36 -3.71 6.80
N GLN A 78 4.37 -2.78 7.76
CA GLN A 78 5.18 -2.90 8.98
C GLN A 78 4.77 -4.12 9.80
N LYS A 79 3.45 -4.33 9.99
CA LYS A 79 2.91 -5.52 10.64
C LYS A 79 3.29 -6.79 9.90
N GLU A 80 3.10 -6.83 8.58
CA GLU A 80 3.37 -8.04 7.78
C GLU A 80 4.84 -8.46 7.84
N VAL A 81 5.76 -7.50 7.75
CA VAL A 81 7.21 -7.76 7.90
C VAL A 81 7.53 -8.21 9.33
N HIS A 82 7.01 -7.53 10.35
CA HIS A 82 7.26 -7.90 11.75
C HIS A 82 6.78 -9.33 12.05
N GLU A 83 5.53 -9.65 11.68
CA GLU A 83 4.96 -10.98 11.94
C GLU A 83 5.71 -12.09 11.20
N ASP A 84 6.20 -11.82 9.99
CA ASP A 84 7.06 -12.77 9.29
C ASP A 84 8.42 -12.93 9.97
N MET A 85 9.08 -11.83 10.32
CA MET A 85 10.36 -11.87 11.04
C MET A 85 10.24 -12.59 12.38
N VAL A 86 9.13 -12.46 13.12
CA VAL A 86 8.89 -13.21 14.36
C VAL A 86 8.93 -14.72 14.13
N ARG A 87 8.40 -15.20 13.00
CA ARG A 87 8.36 -16.64 12.67
C ARG A 87 9.63 -17.15 11.98
N ASN A 88 10.35 -16.26 11.30
CA ASN A 88 11.41 -16.62 10.35
C ASN A 88 12.73 -15.85 10.60
N PHE A 89 12.97 -15.34 11.81
CA PHE A 89 14.06 -14.41 12.11
C PHE A 89 15.45 -14.92 11.65
N ASP A 90 15.68 -16.23 11.76
CA ASP A 90 16.92 -16.89 11.36
C ASP A 90 17.22 -16.82 9.85
N LYS A 91 16.20 -16.60 9.02
CA LYS A 91 16.31 -16.44 7.56
C LYS A 91 16.70 -15.01 7.13
N TYR A 92 16.55 -14.02 8.01
CA TYR A 92 16.86 -12.63 7.70
C TYR A 92 18.36 -12.33 7.83
N PRO A 93 18.90 -11.36 7.06
CA PRO A 93 20.31 -10.97 7.16
C PRO A 93 20.70 -10.52 8.58
N LYS A 94 21.82 -11.03 9.09
CA LYS A 94 22.34 -10.69 10.44
C LYS A 94 23.18 -9.41 10.45
N LEU A 95 22.81 -8.42 9.64
CA LEU A 95 23.61 -7.21 9.41
C LEU A 95 23.68 -6.28 10.64
N TRP A 96 22.70 -6.35 11.54
CA TRP A 96 22.51 -5.39 12.62
C TRP A 96 22.73 -5.95 14.03
N GLY A 97 23.27 -7.18 14.16
CA GLY A 97 23.57 -7.80 15.46
C GLY A 97 22.35 -8.07 16.35
N LEU A 98 21.14 -7.99 15.81
CA LEU A 98 19.89 -8.25 16.53
C LEU A 98 19.70 -9.76 16.75
N LYS A 99 19.12 -10.11 17.91
CA LYS A 99 18.79 -11.50 18.28
C LYS A 99 17.32 -11.85 18.09
N THR A 100 16.47 -10.84 18.07
CA THR A 100 15.02 -10.94 17.92
C THR A 100 14.53 -9.72 17.13
N THR A 101 13.26 -9.75 16.73
CA THR A 101 12.58 -8.58 16.19
C THR A 101 12.48 -7.46 17.23
N ASP A 102 12.21 -6.25 16.75
CA ASP A 102 11.76 -5.14 17.59
C ASP A 102 10.42 -5.48 18.27
N LYS A 103 10.07 -4.73 19.32
CA LYS A 103 8.86 -4.93 20.13
C LYS A 103 7.73 -4.00 19.71
#